data_AF-A0A1W1VMB7-F1
#
_entry.id   AF-A0A1W1VMB7-F1
#
_cell.length_a   1.000
_cell.length_b   1.000
_cell.length_c   1.000
_cell.angle_alpha   90.00
_cell.angle_beta   90.00
_cell.angle_gamma   90.00
#
_symmetry.space_group_name_H-M   'P 1'
#
loop_
_entity.id
_entity.type
_entity.pdbx_description
1 polymer ?
#
loop_
_entity_poly.entity_id
_entity_poly.type
_entity_poly.pdbx_seq_one_letter_code
_entity_poly.pdbx_strand_id
1 'polypeptide(L)'
;MAKKGKFAPIPKIAKVQVTGRLDSLTDLLKLRLFEYSPQSTEELVAAAQKKLLSGQSTAKVQKNVNRCLSRNPCFRHEGRGLWCLRLDGLKENDAAHRLLQSKGEALRLDEINRYLRDTGQPEVQGEQKLVHDGRFIRLKDGRWGLIHWSYVEPSEEAKGVEAPTTTSPVSPEPIYPLAKPPDEPQIEKEGDFWDKLFPLPPYENGKATSFASDFASEEVAAGAEVATLTLIEGGKAGRGTTSPQENEEVIALRQEVEELRRENKNLLADLEKLHQRKEELRQELTQVEEQLVNLRVERDALKKRVSHLETRLMQLQGTLNKAVADAQAEQAKLKQQLREQEYRLQTTLIANEDLERAVAELQREKQELKRQLSLWPVRLALKFSSFLGLTYSRQKVGLRPLNR
;
A
#
# COMPACT_ATOMS: atom_id res chain seq x y z
N MET A 1 -32.23 -29.10 -10.93
CA MET A 1 -32.38 -28.24 -9.74
C MET A 1 -31.02 -27.67 -9.37
N ALA A 2 -30.75 -26.43 -9.76
CA ALA A 2 -29.46 -25.78 -9.53
C ALA A 2 -29.39 -25.20 -8.11
N LYS A 3 -28.43 -25.67 -7.31
CA LYS A 3 -28.17 -25.16 -5.96
C LYS A 3 -27.66 -23.72 -6.08
N LYS A 4 -28.48 -22.74 -5.70
CA LYS A 4 -28.07 -21.34 -5.52
C LYS A 4 -26.91 -21.30 -4.54
N GLY A 5 -25.71 -20.96 -5.03
CA GLY A 5 -24.54 -20.70 -4.19
C GLY A 5 -24.85 -19.51 -3.29
N LYS A 6 -24.85 -19.73 -1.98
CA LYS A 6 -24.92 -18.67 -0.98
C LYS A 6 -23.64 -17.85 -1.11
N PHE A 7 -23.73 -16.67 -1.71
CA PHE A 7 -22.67 -15.67 -1.63
C PHE A 7 -22.54 -15.29 -0.15
N ALA A 8 -21.51 -15.80 0.51
CA ALA A 8 -21.14 -15.33 1.83
C ALA A 8 -20.79 -13.84 1.71
N PRO A 9 -21.38 -12.94 2.52
CA PRO A 9 -21.06 -11.53 2.48
C PRO A 9 -19.57 -11.36 2.75
N ILE A 10 -18.89 -10.60 1.88
CA ILE A 10 -17.48 -10.25 2.02
C ILE A 10 -17.34 -9.54 3.37
N PRO A 11 -16.54 -10.06 4.32
CA PRO A 11 -16.40 -9.44 5.63
C PRO A 11 -15.80 -8.04 5.45
N LYS A 12 -16.54 -7.02 5.88
CA LYS A 12 -16.03 -5.65 5.98
C LYS A 12 -14.82 -5.70 6.91
N ILE A 13 -13.65 -5.35 6.40
CA ILE A 13 -12.41 -5.28 7.19
C ILE A 13 -12.61 -4.14 8.20
N ALA A 14 -13.04 -4.48 9.41
CA ALA A 14 -13.15 -3.52 10.49
C ALA A 14 -11.75 -3.00 10.80
N LYS A 15 -11.59 -1.67 10.86
CA LYS A 15 -10.34 -1.04 11.33
C LYS A 15 -10.22 -1.34 12.83
N VAL A 16 -9.46 -2.39 13.17
CA VAL A 16 -9.17 -2.75 14.55
C VAL A 16 -8.16 -1.75 15.10
N GLN A 17 -8.53 -1.07 16.19
CA GLN A 17 -7.63 -0.24 16.97
C GLN A 17 -7.14 -1.03 18.17
N VAL A 18 -5.83 -1.10 18.35
CA VAL A 18 -5.20 -1.76 19.50
C VAL A 18 -4.37 -0.76 20.28
N THR A 19 -4.62 -0.67 21.58
CA THR A 19 -3.81 0.13 22.49
C THR A 19 -2.58 -0.66 22.92
N GLY A 20 -1.41 -0.09 22.69
CA GLY A 20 -0.15 -0.76 23.02
C GLY A 20 1.07 -0.02 22.48
N ARG A 21 2.20 -0.21 23.15
CA ARG A 21 3.50 0.34 22.73
C ARG A 21 4.33 -0.75 22.06
N LEU A 22 5.04 -0.37 20.98
CA LEU A 22 6.04 -1.23 20.35
C LEU A 22 7.34 -1.18 21.14
N ASP A 23 7.92 -2.34 21.45
CA ASP A 23 9.16 -2.45 22.26
C ASP A 23 10.34 -3.01 21.46
N SER A 24 10.09 -3.58 20.28
CA SER A 24 11.10 -4.20 19.44
C SER A 24 11.45 -3.30 18.26
N LEU A 25 12.76 -3.19 17.98
CA LEU A 25 13.25 -2.55 16.75
C LEU A 25 12.66 -3.22 15.50
N THR A 26 12.53 -4.55 15.50
CA THR A 26 11.96 -5.29 14.37
C THR A 26 10.54 -4.84 14.07
N ASP A 27 9.68 -4.73 15.09
CA ASP A 27 8.27 -4.40 14.91
C ASP A 27 8.06 -2.93 14.52
N LEU A 28 8.90 -2.02 15.05
CA LEU A 28 8.93 -0.63 14.60
C LEU A 28 9.28 -0.53 13.11
N LEU A 29 10.31 -1.26 12.67
CA LEU A 29 10.72 -1.27 11.26
C LEU A 29 9.66 -1.91 10.36
N LYS A 30 9.01 -2.99 10.81
CA LYS A 30 7.87 -3.59 10.09
C LYS A 30 6.77 -2.56 9.91
N LEU A 31 6.31 -1.90 10.98
CA LEU A 31 5.23 -0.91 10.89
C LEU A 31 5.60 0.24 9.93
N ARG A 32 6.83 0.75 10.07
CA ARG A 32 7.32 1.85 9.22
C ARG A 32 7.36 1.46 7.74
N LEU A 33 7.86 0.27 7.43
CA LEU A 33 7.90 -0.25 6.06
C LEU A 33 6.50 -0.60 5.55
N PHE A 34 5.57 -1.04 6.40
CA PHE A 34 4.20 -1.25 5.97
C PHE A 34 3.52 0.05 5.53
N GLU A 35 3.73 1.13 6.27
CA GLU A 35 3.14 2.45 5.98
C GLU A 35 3.82 3.18 4.82
N TYR A 36 5.14 3.03 4.66
CA TYR A 36 5.95 3.86 3.76
C TYR A 36 6.93 3.09 2.87
N SER A 37 6.66 1.83 2.50
CA SER A 37 7.54 1.05 1.60
C SER A 37 7.61 1.65 0.18
N PRO A 38 8.78 1.62 -0.48
CA PRO A 38 10.11 1.27 0.02
C PRO A 38 10.78 2.41 0.82
N GLN A 39 11.62 2.09 1.81
CA GLN A 39 12.41 3.11 2.55
C GLN A 39 13.92 2.85 2.48
N SER A 40 14.70 3.94 2.53
CA SER A 40 16.15 3.89 2.64
C SER A 40 16.59 3.52 4.06
N THR A 41 17.83 3.04 4.18
CA THR A 41 18.40 2.72 5.50
C THR A 41 18.47 3.95 6.41
N GLU A 42 18.75 5.14 5.83
CA GLU A 42 18.86 6.41 6.57
C GLU A 42 17.51 6.84 7.18
N GLU A 43 16.42 6.71 6.42
CA GLU A 43 15.07 7.00 6.91
C GLU A 43 14.66 6.08 8.06
N LEU A 44 14.96 4.78 7.92
CA LEU A 44 14.71 3.79 8.96
C LEU A 44 15.53 4.05 10.24
N VAL A 45 16.77 4.50 10.09
CA VAL A 45 17.63 4.92 11.22
C VAL A 45 17.03 6.12 11.94
N ALA A 46 16.63 7.16 11.21
CA ALA A 46 16.04 8.36 11.78
C ALA A 46 14.73 8.03 12.55
N ALA A 47 13.87 7.19 11.98
CA ALA A 47 12.65 6.74 12.62
C ALA A 47 12.93 5.93 13.90
N ALA A 48 13.87 4.98 13.86
CA ALA A 48 14.25 4.17 15.00
C ALA A 48 14.88 5.01 16.14
N GLN A 49 15.72 5.98 15.78
CA GLN A 49 16.36 6.89 16.73
C GLN A 49 15.32 7.78 17.42
N LYS A 50 14.35 8.33 16.69
CA LYS A 50 13.31 9.19 17.25
C LYS A 50 12.41 8.46 18.25
N LYS A 51 12.00 7.22 17.96
CA LYS A 51 10.98 6.51 18.77
C LYS A 51 11.52 5.61 19.86
N LEU A 52 12.60 4.87 19.61
CA LEU A 52 13.03 3.76 20.48
C LEU A 52 14.45 3.94 21.04
N LEU A 53 15.31 4.68 20.34
CA LEU A 53 16.75 4.77 20.63
C LEU A 53 17.25 6.23 20.76
N SER A 54 16.45 7.12 21.35
CA SER A 54 16.71 8.57 21.41
C SER A 54 18.04 8.95 22.09
N GLY A 55 18.55 8.11 22.99
CA GLY A 55 19.83 8.33 23.67
C GLY A 55 21.06 7.68 23.02
N GLN A 56 20.93 7.00 21.87
CA GLN A 56 22.05 6.31 21.23
C GLN A 56 22.64 7.11 20.07
N SER A 57 23.95 6.93 19.83
CA SER A 57 24.61 7.52 18.66
C SER A 57 24.05 6.96 17.36
N THR A 58 23.95 7.81 16.33
CA THR A 58 23.45 7.48 14.98
C THR A 58 24.13 6.23 14.41
N ALA A 59 25.46 6.13 14.54
CA ALA A 59 26.24 4.99 14.07
C ALA A 59 25.86 3.66 14.77
N LYS A 60 25.56 3.70 16.07
CA LYS A 60 25.13 2.52 16.83
C LYS A 60 23.72 2.10 16.42
N VAL A 61 22.80 3.06 16.25
CA VAL A 61 21.44 2.80 15.75
C VAL A 61 21.50 2.19 14.35
N GLN A 62 22.30 2.75 13.45
CA GLN A 62 22.46 2.24 12.08
C GLN A 62 23.00 0.82 12.05
N LYS A 63 24.01 0.49 12.87
CA LYS A 63 24.50 -0.88 13.01
C LYS A 63 23.41 -1.85 13.47
N ASN A 64 22.56 -1.43 14.40
CA ASN A 64 21.44 -2.23 14.90
C ASN A 64 20.34 -2.41 13.84
N VAL A 65 19.97 -1.35 13.12
CA VAL A 65 19.02 -1.40 12.01
C VAL A 65 19.52 -2.34 10.91
N ASN A 66 20.76 -2.21 10.46
CA ASN A 66 21.35 -3.09 9.45
C ASN A 66 21.39 -4.56 9.89
N ARG A 67 21.74 -4.81 11.15
CA ARG A 67 21.68 -6.17 11.73
C ARG A 67 20.25 -6.71 11.77
N CYS A 68 19.27 -5.88 12.10
CA CYS A 68 17.87 -6.26 12.15
C CYS A 68 17.33 -6.60 10.74
N LEU A 69 17.60 -5.74 9.76
CA LEU A 69 17.18 -5.92 8.37
C LEU A 69 17.80 -7.17 7.74
N SER A 70 19.08 -7.44 8.01
CA SER A 70 19.78 -8.62 7.46
C SER A 70 19.42 -9.94 8.14
N ARG A 71 19.12 -9.94 9.45
CA ARG A 71 18.82 -11.17 10.19
C ARG A 71 17.38 -11.65 10.06
N ASN A 72 16.43 -10.77 9.77
CA ASN A 72 15.02 -11.12 9.74
C ASN A 72 14.53 -11.30 8.29
N PRO A 73 14.03 -12.48 7.91
CA PRO A 73 13.62 -12.79 6.53
C PRO A 73 12.35 -12.07 6.09
N CYS A 74 11.63 -11.41 7.00
CA CYS A 74 10.49 -10.55 6.66
C CYS A 74 10.92 -9.28 5.90
N PHE A 75 12.19 -8.88 5.96
CA PHE A 75 12.70 -7.74 5.21
C PHE A 75 13.35 -8.20 3.92
N ARG A 76 13.09 -7.49 2.82
CA ARG A 76 13.69 -7.73 1.51
C ARG A 76 14.43 -6.48 1.06
N HIS A 77 15.66 -6.65 0.60
CA HIS A 77 16.41 -5.58 -0.06
C HIS A 77 15.98 -5.49 -1.53
N GLU A 78 15.55 -4.32 -1.97
CA GLU A 78 15.04 -4.08 -3.34
C GLU A 78 16.12 -3.50 -4.29
N GLY A 79 17.33 -3.29 -3.77
CA GLY A 79 18.43 -2.65 -4.49
C GLY A 79 18.60 -1.19 -4.08
N ARG A 80 19.75 -0.59 -4.42
CA ARG A 80 20.07 0.83 -4.15
C ARG A 80 19.93 1.27 -2.68
N GLY A 81 20.04 0.33 -1.72
CA GLY A 81 19.90 0.62 -0.30
C GLY A 81 18.45 0.77 0.18
N LEU A 82 17.46 0.40 -0.64
CA LEU A 82 16.04 0.39 -0.31
C LEU A 82 15.60 -0.96 0.24
N TRP A 83 14.71 -0.90 1.24
CA TRP A 83 14.14 -2.06 1.93
C TRP A 83 12.63 -2.06 1.87
N CYS A 84 12.06 -3.26 1.79
CA CYS A 84 10.63 -3.52 1.75
C CYS A 84 10.25 -4.59 2.77
N LEU A 85 8.99 -4.59 3.21
CA LEU A 85 8.42 -5.62 4.06
C LEU A 85 7.74 -6.70 3.20
N ARG A 86 8.01 -7.97 3.49
CA ARG A 86 7.33 -9.10 2.86
C ARG A 86 6.00 -9.39 3.58
N LEU A 87 4.90 -9.28 2.85
CA LEU A 87 3.55 -9.53 3.35
C LEU A 87 3.00 -10.92 2.97
N ASP A 88 3.76 -11.71 2.19
CA ASP A 88 3.40 -13.07 1.77
C ASP A 88 3.08 -13.98 2.98
N GLY A 89 3.79 -13.75 4.08
CA GLY A 89 3.69 -14.53 5.31
C GLY A 89 4.26 -15.94 5.20
N LEU A 90 4.34 -16.63 6.35
CA LEU A 90 4.66 -18.05 6.41
C LEU A 90 3.36 -18.85 6.49
N LYS A 91 3.24 -19.89 5.66
CA LYS A 91 2.06 -20.77 5.63
C LYS A 91 1.78 -21.41 7.00
N GLU A 92 2.83 -21.70 7.75
CA GLU A 92 2.76 -22.23 9.13
C GLU A 92 1.99 -21.31 10.08
N ASN A 93 2.00 -20.00 9.83
CA ASN A 93 1.37 -18.99 10.68
C ASN A 93 -0.03 -18.58 10.18
N ASP A 94 -0.52 -19.13 9.07
CA ASP A 94 -1.79 -18.71 8.47
C ASP A 94 -2.98 -18.95 9.40
N ALA A 95 -2.93 -20.02 10.21
CA ALA A 95 -3.96 -20.31 11.19
C ALA A 95 -4.03 -19.23 12.28
N ALA A 96 -2.87 -18.82 12.82
CA ALA A 96 -2.78 -17.72 13.79
C ALA A 96 -3.24 -16.38 13.19
N HIS A 97 -2.89 -16.10 11.93
CA HIS A 97 -3.33 -14.90 11.23
C HIS A 97 -4.86 -14.85 11.12
N ARG A 98 -5.50 -15.93 10.66
CA ARG A 98 -6.96 -16.02 10.56
C ARG A 98 -7.64 -15.91 11.93
N LEU A 99 -7.03 -16.47 12.97
CA LEU A 99 -7.53 -16.36 14.34
C LEU A 99 -7.51 -14.90 14.82
N LEU A 100 -6.38 -14.20 14.71
CA LEU A 100 -6.30 -12.79 15.10
C LEU A 100 -7.26 -11.93 14.28
N GLN A 101 -7.38 -12.21 12.98
CA GLN A 101 -8.29 -11.49 12.10
C GLN A 101 -9.76 -11.72 12.45
N SER A 102 -10.15 -12.92 12.86
CA SER A 102 -11.52 -13.23 13.26
C SER A 102 -11.88 -12.69 14.64
N LYS A 103 -10.91 -12.69 15.55
CA LYS A 103 -11.06 -12.17 16.92
C LYS A 103 -11.04 -10.64 16.97
N GLY A 104 -10.23 -10.00 16.13
CA GLY A 104 -10.10 -8.55 16.11
C GLY A 104 -9.46 -7.98 17.39
N GLU A 105 -8.64 -8.77 18.08
CA GLU A 105 -7.94 -8.39 19.31
C GLU A 105 -6.51 -8.93 19.29
N ALA A 106 -5.58 -8.20 19.91
CA ALA A 106 -4.21 -8.69 20.08
C ALA A 106 -4.17 -9.71 21.22
N LEU A 107 -3.54 -10.86 20.98
CA LEU A 107 -3.53 -12.00 21.90
C LEU A 107 -2.10 -12.42 22.25
N ARG A 108 -1.89 -13.00 23.44
CA ARG A 108 -0.61 -13.61 23.80
C ARG A 108 -0.39 -14.91 23.02
N LEU A 109 0.87 -15.33 22.86
CA LEU A 109 1.17 -16.57 22.13
C LEU A 109 0.49 -17.80 22.76
N ASP A 110 0.43 -17.87 24.10
CA ASP A 110 -0.24 -18.97 24.81
C ASP A 110 -1.75 -19.01 24.54
N GLU A 111 -2.38 -17.85 24.42
CA GLU A 111 -3.80 -17.72 24.10
C GLU A 111 -4.05 -18.14 22.64
N ILE A 112 -3.20 -17.68 21.71
CA ILE A 112 -3.24 -18.10 20.30
C ILE A 112 -3.13 -19.62 20.20
N ASN A 113 -2.12 -20.22 20.83
CA ASN A 113 -1.90 -21.67 20.79
C ASN A 113 -3.03 -22.45 21.46
N ARG A 114 -3.64 -21.94 22.53
CA ARG A 114 -4.83 -22.54 23.15
C ARG A 114 -6.00 -22.58 22.17
N TYR A 115 -6.32 -21.47 21.52
CA TYR A 115 -7.39 -21.41 20.51
C TYR A 115 -7.10 -22.31 19.30
N LEU A 116 -5.86 -22.37 18.84
CA LEU A 116 -5.46 -23.26 17.74
C LEU A 116 -5.63 -24.73 18.12
N ARG A 117 -5.24 -25.11 19.34
CA ARG A 117 -5.44 -26.47 19.87
C ARG A 117 -6.91 -26.83 19.96
N ASP A 118 -7.74 -25.95 20.51
CA ASP A 118 -9.18 -26.17 20.68
C ASP A 118 -9.90 -26.32 19.32
N THR A 119 -9.35 -25.73 18.25
CA THR A 119 -9.87 -25.81 16.88
C THR A 119 -9.20 -26.89 16.02
N GLY A 120 -8.27 -27.67 16.59
CA GLY A 120 -7.52 -28.71 15.88
C GLY A 120 -6.57 -28.18 14.79
N GLN A 121 -6.19 -26.91 14.86
CA GLN A 121 -5.22 -26.27 13.97
C GLN A 121 -3.79 -26.44 14.52
N PRO A 122 -2.75 -26.42 13.66
CA PRO A 122 -1.37 -26.53 14.11
C PRO A 122 -0.97 -25.35 14.99
N GLU A 123 -0.33 -25.63 16.12
CA GLU A 123 0.22 -24.63 17.03
C GLU A 123 1.46 -23.94 16.43
N VAL A 124 1.68 -22.70 16.85
CA VAL A 124 2.88 -21.94 16.47
C VAL A 124 4.05 -22.38 17.33
N GLN A 125 5.12 -22.87 16.70
CA GLN A 125 6.33 -23.42 17.36
C GLN A 125 7.26 -22.34 17.96
N GLY A 126 6.69 -21.38 18.67
CA GLY A 126 7.41 -20.31 19.37
C GLY A 126 7.36 -18.94 18.69
N GLU A 127 7.72 -17.91 19.46
CA GLU A 127 7.62 -16.50 19.05
C GLU A 127 8.46 -16.16 17.81
N GLN A 128 9.61 -16.81 17.64
CA GLN A 128 10.53 -16.51 16.53
C GLN A 128 9.85 -16.64 15.15
N LYS A 129 8.92 -17.59 15.02
CA LYS A 129 8.15 -17.80 13.79
C LYS A 129 7.26 -16.62 13.45
N LEU A 130 6.68 -15.95 14.45
CA LEU A 130 5.87 -14.74 14.27
C LEU A 130 6.76 -13.50 14.08
N VAL A 131 7.91 -13.42 14.76
CA VAL A 131 8.89 -12.35 14.54
C VAL A 131 9.36 -12.33 13.08
N HIS A 132 9.58 -13.51 12.48
CA HIS A 132 10.03 -13.63 11.10
C HIS A 132 8.93 -13.46 10.05
N ASP A 133 7.67 -13.39 10.45
CA ASP A 133 6.54 -13.15 9.55
C ASP A 133 6.19 -11.65 9.57
N GLY A 134 6.21 -11.02 8.39
CA GLY A 134 5.97 -9.59 8.25
C GLY A 134 4.53 -9.16 8.57
N ARG A 135 3.59 -10.10 8.66
CA ARG A 135 2.18 -9.81 8.95
C ARG A 135 1.88 -9.57 10.43
N PHE A 136 2.81 -9.92 11.32
CA PHE A 136 2.61 -9.85 12.76
C PHE A 136 3.50 -8.80 13.42
N ILE A 137 2.97 -8.15 14.45
CA ILE A 137 3.64 -7.19 15.33
C ILE A 137 3.55 -7.67 16.77
N ARG A 138 4.65 -7.56 17.53
CA ARG A 138 4.65 -7.79 18.98
C ARG A 138 4.54 -6.47 19.75
N LEU A 139 3.61 -6.41 20.69
CA LEU A 139 3.45 -5.34 21.65
C LEU A 139 4.31 -5.57 22.90
N LYS A 140 4.56 -4.50 23.66
CA LYS A 140 5.39 -4.54 24.88
C LYS A 140 4.86 -5.48 25.97
N ASP A 141 3.54 -5.70 26.00
CA ASP A 141 2.86 -6.58 26.96
C ASP A 141 2.90 -8.08 26.56
N GLY A 142 3.57 -8.40 25.45
CA GLY A 142 3.70 -9.75 24.90
C GLY A 142 2.53 -10.18 24.00
N ARG A 143 1.56 -9.29 23.75
CA ARG A 143 0.47 -9.56 22.82
C ARG A 143 0.93 -9.39 21.37
N TRP A 144 0.34 -10.19 20.48
CA TRP A 144 0.59 -10.20 19.05
C TRP A 144 -0.62 -9.64 18.32
N GLY A 145 -0.37 -8.68 17.44
CA GLY A 145 -1.36 -8.08 16.55
C GLY A 145 -0.96 -8.21 15.09
N LEU A 146 -1.87 -7.82 14.20
CA LEU A 146 -1.63 -7.81 12.76
C LEU A 146 -1.05 -6.46 12.29
N ILE A 147 -0.17 -6.50 11.31
CA ILE A 147 0.57 -5.33 10.79
C ILE A 147 -0.35 -4.20 10.29
N HIS A 148 -1.54 -4.54 9.80
CA HIS A 148 -2.51 -3.61 9.21
C HIS A 148 -3.52 -3.03 10.22
N TRP A 149 -3.34 -3.33 11.51
CA TRP A 149 -4.13 -2.71 12.58
C TRP A 149 -3.59 -1.32 12.94
N SER A 150 -4.45 -0.50 13.55
CA SER A 150 -4.06 0.83 14.02
C SER A 150 -3.59 0.74 15.47
N TYR A 151 -2.34 1.11 15.73
CA TYR A 151 -1.73 1.05 17.06
C TYR A 151 -1.72 2.43 17.70
N VAL A 152 -2.36 2.56 18.85
CA VAL A 152 -2.39 3.81 19.64
C VAL A 152 -1.52 3.62 20.87
N GLU A 153 -0.48 4.45 21.01
CA GLU A 153 0.33 4.47 22.22
C GLU A 153 -0.50 5.05 23.38
N PRO A 154 -0.59 4.37 24.52
CA PRO A 154 -1.31 4.91 25.67
C PRO A 154 -0.61 6.21 26.13
N SER A 155 -1.37 7.31 26.19
CA SER A 155 -0.89 8.57 26.77
C SER A 155 -0.41 8.32 28.20
N GLU A 156 0.84 8.67 28.51
CA GLU A 156 1.42 8.55 29.87
C GLU A 156 0.70 9.48 30.88
N GLU A 157 -0.20 10.35 30.43
CA GLU A 157 -0.91 11.33 31.27
C GLU A 157 -1.94 10.71 32.22
N ALA A 158 -2.28 9.42 32.07
CA ALA A 158 -3.27 8.74 32.93
C ALA A 158 -2.69 8.04 34.17
N LYS A 159 -1.37 8.08 34.42
CA LYS A 159 -0.74 7.39 35.57
C LYS A 159 -0.80 8.15 36.91
N GLY A 160 -1.61 9.21 37.01
CA GLY A 160 -1.63 10.10 38.17
C GLY A 160 -2.78 9.95 39.17
N VAL A 161 -3.76 9.06 38.99
CA VAL A 161 -4.88 8.94 39.93
C VAL A 161 -5.09 7.49 40.34
N GLU A 162 -4.57 7.14 41.51
CA GLU A 162 -4.94 5.94 42.26
C GLU A 162 -6.44 6.00 42.62
N ALA A 163 -7.18 4.96 42.27
CA ALA A 163 -8.57 4.78 42.70
C ALA A 163 -8.63 3.89 43.96
N PRO A 164 -9.36 4.29 45.02
CA PRO A 164 -9.74 3.37 46.08
C PRO A 164 -10.93 2.50 45.65
N THR A 165 -10.86 1.24 46.08
CA THR A 165 -11.88 0.20 46.06
C THR A 165 -13.25 0.66 46.59
N THR A 166 -14.34 0.42 45.84
CA THR A 166 -15.65 0.11 46.44
C THR A 166 -16.52 -0.74 45.50
N THR A 167 -17.20 -1.69 46.11
CA THR A 167 -17.93 -2.85 45.60
C THR A 167 -19.42 -2.54 45.36
N SER A 168 -20.02 -3.16 44.32
CA SER A 168 -21.45 -3.53 44.14
C SER A 168 -22.49 -2.44 43.75
N PRO A 169 -23.70 -2.79 43.25
CA PRO A 169 -24.10 -3.84 42.28
C PRO A 169 -25.15 -3.40 41.21
N VAL A 170 -25.17 -4.12 40.07
CA VAL A 170 -26.32 -4.67 39.28
C VAL A 170 -27.57 -3.81 38.90
N SER A 171 -27.86 -3.79 37.57
CA SER A 171 -29.16 -3.72 36.83
C SER A 171 -29.68 -2.38 36.27
N PRO A 172 -30.57 -2.36 35.24
CA PRO A 172 -30.45 -2.94 33.90
C PRO A 172 -30.71 -1.90 32.77
N GLU A 173 -30.39 -2.28 31.53
CA GLU A 173 -30.57 -1.52 30.29
C GLU A 173 -32.04 -1.15 29.94
N PRO A 174 -32.27 -0.07 29.17
CA PRO A 174 -33.40 0.02 28.28
C PRO A 174 -32.97 -0.14 26.80
N ILE A 175 -33.60 -1.12 26.18
CA ILE A 175 -33.70 -1.38 24.75
C ILE A 175 -34.27 -0.14 24.03
N TYR A 176 -33.59 0.37 23.00
CA TYR A 176 -34.19 1.28 22.02
C TYR A 176 -34.14 0.72 20.60
N PRO A 177 -35.16 1.01 19.77
CA PRO A 177 -35.45 0.26 18.56
C PRO A 177 -34.75 0.79 17.31
N LEU A 178 -34.47 -0.19 16.46
CA LEU A 178 -34.12 -0.20 15.04
C LEU A 178 -34.69 0.98 14.21
N ALA A 179 -33.82 1.88 13.76
CA ALA A 179 -34.12 2.90 12.75
C ALA A 179 -33.60 2.48 11.35
N LYS A 180 -34.41 2.83 10.34
CA LYS A 180 -34.26 2.58 8.89
C LYS A 180 -32.90 3.00 8.29
N PRO A 181 -32.47 2.39 7.17
CA PRO A 181 -31.27 2.79 6.45
C PRO A 181 -31.44 4.17 5.76
N PRO A 182 -30.39 5.01 5.72
CA PRO A 182 -30.39 6.21 4.90
C PRO A 182 -30.04 5.88 3.44
N ASP A 183 -30.62 6.68 2.55
CA ASP A 183 -30.52 6.61 1.10
C ASP A 183 -29.08 6.77 0.57
N GLU A 184 -28.89 6.27 -0.66
CA GLU A 184 -27.65 6.26 -1.43
C GLU A 184 -26.91 7.62 -1.47
N PRO A 185 -25.59 7.67 -1.23
CA PRO A 185 -24.83 8.90 -1.43
C PRO A 185 -24.61 9.14 -2.92
N GLN A 186 -25.21 10.21 -3.42
CA GLN A 186 -24.87 10.83 -4.69
C GLN A 186 -23.40 11.29 -4.63
N ILE A 187 -22.61 10.89 -5.62
CA ILE A 187 -21.22 11.33 -5.78
C ILE A 187 -21.26 12.78 -6.29
N GLU A 188 -21.36 13.73 -5.38
CA GLU A 188 -21.05 15.12 -5.68
C GLU A 188 -19.54 15.24 -5.90
N LYS A 189 -19.16 15.90 -6.99
CA LYS A 189 -17.77 16.26 -7.27
C LYS A 189 -17.30 17.21 -6.17
N GLU A 190 -16.67 16.68 -5.14
CA GLU A 190 -15.94 17.46 -4.15
C GLU A 190 -14.91 18.31 -4.89
N GLY A 191 -15.19 19.62 -5.02
CA GLY A 191 -14.17 20.60 -5.37
C GLY A 191 -13.02 20.46 -4.37
N ASP A 192 -11.80 20.32 -4.90
CA ASP A 192 -10.58 20.07 -4.15
C ASP A 192 -10.56 20.97 -2.90
N PHE A 193 -10.48 20.36 -1.72
CA PHE A 193 -10.49 21.02 -0.40
C PHE A 193 -9.57 22.25 -0.32
N TRP A 194 -8.48 22.25 -1.07
CA TRP A 194 -7.53 23.36 -1.18
C TRP A 194 -8.07 24.59 -1.93
N ASP A 195 -8.92 24.40 -2.93
CA ASP A 195 -9.58 25.51 -3.65
C ASP A 195 -10.64 26.19 -2.77
N LYS A 196 -11.19 25.48 -1.76
CA LYS A 196 -12.07 26.06 -0.75
C LYS A 196 -11.31 26.85 0.32
N LEU A 197 -10.09 26.43 0.66
CA LEU A 197 -9.28 27.12 1.67
C LEU A 197 -8.64 28.41 1.15
N PHE A 198 -8.38 28.49 -0.16
CA PHE A 198 -7.75 29.66 -0.79
C PHE A 198 -8.44 29.98 -2.12
N PRO A 199 -9.69 30.49 -2.08
CA PRO A 199 -10.38 30.90 -3.29
C PRO A 199 -9.63 32.07 -3.92
N LEU A 200 -8.90 31.81 -5.00
CA LEU A 200 -8.37 32.88 -5.83
C LEU A 200 -9.48 33.42 -6.74
N PRO A 201 -9.50 34.74 -7.02
CA PRO A 201 -10.40 35.29 -8.01
C PRO A 201 -10.20 34.58 -9.36
N PRO A 202 -11.28 34.36 -10.14
CA PRO A 202 -11.21 33.64 -11.40
C PRO A 202 -10.20 34.32 -12.33
N TYR A 203 -9.24 33.52 -12.79
CA TYR A 203 -8.22 33.95 -13.75
C TYR A 203 -8.88 34.08 -15.13
N GLU A 204 -9.53 35.22 -15.40
CA GLU A 204 -10.03 35.53 -16.74
C GLU A 204 -8.85 35.85 -17.66
N ASN A 205 -8.85 35.16 -18.81
CA ASN A 205 -7.82 35.18 -19.84
C ASN A 205 -7.24 36.57 -20.13
N GLY A 206 -5.97 36.77 -19.77
CA GLY A 206 -5.04 37.59 -20.57
C GLY A 206 -5.02 39.10 -20.30
N LYS A 207 -5.60 39.60 -19.22
CA LYS A 207 -5.24 40.93 -18.70
C LYS A 207 -4.82 40.80 -17.25
N ALA A 208 -3.51 40.95 -17.02
CA ALA A 208 -2.98 41.25 -15.70
C ALA A 208 -3.59 42.58 -15.25
N THR A 209 -4.72 42.52 -14.56
CA THR A 209 -5.13 43.59 -13.66
C THR A 209 -4.11 43.54 -12.52
N SER A 210 -3.05 44.32 -12.70
CA SER A 210 -2.18 44.74 -11.62
C SER A 210 -3.09 45.15 -10.47
N PHE A 211 -3.04 44.41 -9.36
CA PHE A 211 -3.59 44.84 -8.09
C PHE A 211 -2.67 45.97 -7.62
N ALA A 212 -2.82 47.13 -8.27
CA ALA A 212 -2.33 48.39 -7.77
C ALA A 212 -3.14 48.63 -6.51
N SER A 213 -2.58 48.21 -5.37
CA SER A 213 -2.97 48.79 -4.10
C SER A 213 -2.54 50.25 -4.15
N ASP A 214 -3.43 51.09 -4.68
CA ASP A 214 -3.47 52.51 -4.43
C ASP A 214 -3.69 52.72 -2.93
N PHE A 215 -2.64 52.47 -2.16
CA PHE A 215 -2.50 52.99 -0.83
C PHE A 215 -1.62 54.22 -0.97
N ALA A 216 -2.30 55.33 -1.27
CA ALA A 216 -1.77 56.68 -1.24
C ALA A 216 -0.84 56.85 -0.03
N SER A 217 0.46 56.77 -0.30
CA SER A 217 1.52 57.28 0.57
C SER A 217 2.00 58.58 -0.08
N GLU A 218 1.03 59.46 -0.34
CA GLU A 218 1.24 60.87 -0.61
C GLU A 218 0.95 61.58 0.72
N GLU A 219 1.76 62.58 1.08
CA GLU A 219 1.78 63.31 2.37
C GLU A 219 2.49 62.66 3.57
N VAL A 220 3.83 62.54 3.53
CA VAL A 220 4.66 62.96 4.70
C VAL A 220 6.02 63.56 4.29
N ALA A 221 6.45 63.47 3.02
CA ALA A 221 7.76 63.97 2.59
C ALA A 221 7.86 65.51 2.42
N ALA A 222 6.77 66.26 2.59
CA ALA A 222 6.74 67.72 2.44
C ALA A 222 6.59 68.43 3.80
N GLY A 223 7.60 68.34 4.65
CA GLY A 223 7.59 69.04 5.96
C GLY A 223 8.96 69.44 6.51
N ALA A 224 10.03 69.20 5.75
CA ALA A 224 11.40 69.48 6.18
C ALA A 224 12.11 70.48 5.25
N GLU A 225 11.40 71.50 4.76
CA GLU A 225 12.06 72.67 4.20
C GLU A 225 12.17 73.78 5.25
N VAL A 226 13.37 73.84 5.84
CA VAL A 226 14.11 75.09 6.03
C VAL A 226 13.34 76.21 6.74
N ALA A 227 13.10 76.03 8.04
CA ALA A 227 13.06 77.18 8.96
C ALA A 227 14.50 77.70 9.15
N THR A 228 15.06 78.32 8.10
CA THR A 228 16.13 79.31 8.25
C THR A 228 15.55 80.44 9.09
N LEU A 229 15.82 80.40 10.40
CA LEU A 229 15.71 81.54 11.28
C LEU A 229 16.66 82.63 10.76
N THR A 230 16.21 83.43 9.80
CA THR A 230 16.67 84.80 9.61
C THR A 230 16.28 85.55 10.88
N LEU A 231 17.24 85.59 11.80
CA LEU A 231 17.22 86.46 12.97
C LEU A 231 17.05 87.89 12.44
N ILE A 232 15.86 88.44 12.64
CA ILE A 232 15.58 89.85 12.40
C ILE A 232 16.45 90.65 13.38
N GLU A 233 17.50 91.25 12.85
CA GLU A 233 18.19 92.37 13.47
C GLU A 233 17.18 93.52 13.61
N GLY A 234 16.63 93.67 14.81
CA GLY A 234 15.71 94.75 15.17
C GLY A 234 15.89 95.08 16.64
N GLY A 235 16.91 95.89 16.94
CA GLY A 235 17.33 96.18 18.30
C GLY A 235 16.30 96.93 19.14
N LYS A 236 16.44 96.80 20.46
CA LYS A 236 16.44 97.97 21.36
C LYS A 236 17.04 97.61 22.71
N ALA A 237 17.95 98.47 23.12
CA ALA A 237 18.65 98.46 24.38
C ALA A 237 17.70 98.30 25.59
N GLY A 238 18.00 97.30 26.40
CA GLY A 238 17.49 97.13 27.75
C GLY A 238 18.48 96.28 28.52
N ARG A 239 19.52 96.92 29.07
CA ARG A 239 20.38 96.31 30.10
C ARG A 239 19.52 96.08 31.34
N GLY A 240 18.76 94.99 31.35
CA GLY A 240 18.30 94.34 32.55
C GLY A 240 19.33 93.27 32.88
N THR A 241 19.93 93.37 34.06
CA THR A 241 20.83 92.37 34.63
C THR A 241 20.07 91.03 34.65
N THR A 242 20.27 90.20 33.62
CA THR A 242 19.73 88.85 33.58
C THR A 242 20.35 88.11 34.75
N SER A 243 19.49 87.58 35.60
CA SER A 243 19.94 86.85 36.77
C SER A 243 20.76 85.63 36.31
N PRO A 244 21.73 85.17 37.10
CA PRO A 244 22.53 83.98 36.76
C PRO A 244 21.68 82.76 36.35
N GLN A 245 20.45 82.66 36.89
CA GLN A 245 19.48 81.61 36.58
C GLN A 245 19.03 81.58 35.11
N GLU A 246 18.76 82.73 34.48
CA GLU A 246 18.25 82.77 33.09
C GLU A 246 19.31 82.29 32.09
N ASN A 247 20.59 82.52 32.38
CA ASN A 247 21.68 82.02 31.54
C ASN A 247 21.89 80.51 31.68
N GLU A 248 21.67 79.93 32.86
CA GLU A 248 21.72 78.48 33.06
C GLU A 248 20.58 77.77 32.30
N GLU A 249 19.37 78.32 32.33
CA GLU A 249 18.22 77.78 31.58
C GLU A 249 18.45 77.81 30.06
N VAL A 250 19.01 78.90 29.52
CA VAL A 250 19.36 79.01 28.10
C VAL A 250 20.42 77.98 27.69
N ILE A 251 21.37 77.66 28.56
CA ILE A 251 22.38 76.62 28.30
C ILE A 251 21.75 75.23 28.33
N ALA A 252 20.87 74.95 29.29
CA ALA A 252 20.15 73.69 29.39
C ALA A 252 19.27 73.42 28.15
N LEU A 253 18.49 74.42 27.71
CA LEU A 253 17.67 74.32 26.51
C LEU A 253 18.51 74.08 25.24
N ARG A 254 19.71 74.67 25.14
CA ARG A 254 20.62 74.40 24.02
C ARG A 254 21.10 72.96 24.00
N GLN A 255 21.43 72.40 25.16
CA GLN A 255 21.83 71.00 25.28
C GLN A 255 20.68 70.06 24.90
N GLU A 256 19.46 70.34 25.36
CA GLU A 256 18.25 69.58 25.02
C GLU A 256 17.97 69.61 23.50
N VAL A 257 18.06 70.79 22.87
CA VAL A 257 17.89 70.92 21.41
C VAL A 257 18.96 70.13 20.64
N GLU A 258 20.19 70.08 21.13
CA GLU A 258 21.23 69.25 20.51
C GLU A 258 20.97 67.76 20.67
N GLU A 259 20.49 67.32 21.83
CA GLU A 259 20.10 65.94 22.09
C GLU A 259 18.94 65.53 21.18
N LEU A 260 17.87 66.32 21.11
CA LEU A 260 16.74 66.11 20.20
C LEU A 260 17.16 66.08 18.72
N ARG A 261 18.19 66.84 18.34
CA ARG A 261 18.76 66.76 16.98
C ARG A 261 19.52 65.45 16.74
N ARG A 262 20.24 64.93 17.74
CA ARG A 262 20.90 63.62 17.65
C ARG A 262 19.86 62.51 17.58
N GLU A 263 18.82 62.58 18.40
CA GLU A 263 17.71 61.61 18.38
C GLU A 263 16.98 61.61 17.04
N ASN A 264 16.63 62.77 16.48
CA ASN A 264 16.00 62.84 15.15
C ASN A 264 16.88 62.22 14.06
N LYS A 265 18.20 62.43 14.10
CA LYS A 265 19.13 61.78 13.16
C LYS A 265 19.13 60.26 13.32
N ASN A 266 19.12 59.75 14.56
CA ASN A 266 19.07 58.33 14.84
C ASN A 266 17.74 57.71 14.37
N LEU A 267 16.61 58.38 14.63
CA LEU A 267 15.29 57.93 14.18
C LEU A 267 15.19 57.89 12.66
N LEU A 268 15.73 58.87 11.94
CA LEU A 268 15.78 58.85 10.47
C LEU A 268 16.60 57.67 9.94
N ALA A 269 17.75 57.38 10.56
CA ALA A 269 18.58 56.24 10.18
C ALA A 269 17.86 54.89 10.44
N ASP A 270 17.11 54.78 11.54
CA ASP A 270 16.33 53.58 11.83
C ASP A 270 15.11 53.44 10.91
N LEU A 271 14.48 54.54 10.52
CA LEU A 271 13.39 54.56 9.53
C LEU A 271 13.89 54.09 8.16
N GLU A 272 15.09 54.51 7.75
CA GLU A 272 15.73 54.02 6.52
C GLU A 272 16.00 52.52 6.55
N LYS A 273 16.53 51.99 7.67
CA LYS A 273 16.71 50.53 7.85
C LYS A 273 15.39 49.77 7.80
N LEU A 274 14.33 50.30 8.41
CA LEU A 274 12.99 49.71 8.36
C LEU A 274 12.44 49.70 6.94
N HIS A 275 12.67 50.76 6.15
CA HIS A 275 12.29 50.81 4.74
C HIS A 275 13.03 49.76 3.91
N GLN A 276 14.35 49.61 4.10
CA GLN A 276 15.13 48.57 3.44
C GLN A 276 14.61 47.17 3.80
N ARG A 277 14.38 46.91 5.09
CA ARG A 277 13.85 45.61 5.53
C ARG A 277 12.45 45.32 4.99
N LYS A 278 11.59 46.34 4.90
CA LYS A 278 10.25 46.22 4.31
C LYS A 278 10.33 45.85 2.83
N GLU A 279 11.28 46.41 2.10
CA GLU A 279 11.47 46.12 0.68
C GLU A 279 12.08 44.74 0.43
N GLU A 280 13.04 44.31 1.27
CA GLU A 280 13.54 42.93 1.28
C GLU A 280 12.40 41.92 1.48
N LEU A 281 11.55 42.14 2.49
CA LEU A 281 10.41 41.26 2.77
C LEU A 281 9.40 41.23 1.61
N ARG A 282 9.21 42.35 0.88
CA ARG A 282 8.36 42.36 -0.32
C ARG A 282 8.94 41.50 -1.43
N GLN A 283 10.25 41.58 -1.65
CA GLN A 283 10.93 40.76 -2.66
C GLN A 283 10.84 39.27 -2.30
N GLU A 284 11.11 38.92 -1.04
CA GLU A 284 10.93 37.55 -0.55
C GLU A 284 9.49 37.05 -0.74
N LEU A 285 8.49 37.89 -0.47
CA LEU A 285 7.08 37.54 -0.66
C LEU A 285 6.75 37.28 -2.13
N THR A 286 7.21 38.14 -3.05
CA THR A 286 7.03 37.91 -4.50
C THR A 286 7.71 36.62 -4.98
N GLN A 287 8.89 36.30 -4.45
CA GLN A 287 9.60 35.07 -4.81
C GLN A 287 8.85 33.81 -4.34
N VAL A 288 8.29 33.85 -3.13
CA VAL A 288 7.48 32.75 -2.58
C VAL A 288 6.17 32.59 -3.38
N GLU A 289 5.54 33.68 -3.79
CA GLU A 289 4.35 33.65 -4.65
C GLU A 289 4.64 32.98 -6.00
N GLU A 290 5.76 33.31 -6.65
CA GLU A 290 6.19 32.66 -7.89
C GLU A 290 6.45 31.16 -7.70
N GLN A 291 7.10 30.77 -6.60
CA GLN A 291 7.31 29.36 -6.26
C GLN A 291 5.98 28.62 -6.04
N LEU A 292 5.00 29.24 -5.39
CA LEU A 292 3.67 28.65 -5.21
C LEU A 292 2.94 28.44 -6.54
N VAL A 293 3.04 29.39 -7.47
CA VAL A 293 2.47 29.25 -8.81
C VAL A 293 3.14 28.10 -9.58
N ASN A 294 4.47 28.01 -9.56
CA ASN A 294 5.21 26.93 -10.21
C ASN A 294 4.83 25.55 -9.65
N LEU A 295 4.79 25.41 -8.31
CA LEU A 295 4.38 24.16 -7.66
C LEU A 295 2.93 23.80 -7.98
N ARG A 296 2.04 24.78 -8.15
CA ARG A 296 0.64 24.52 -8.57
C ARG A 296 0.57 23.97 -9.99
N VAL A 297 1.34 24.53 -10.92
CA VAL A 297 1.43 24.04 -12.31
C VAL A 297 1.98 22.61 -12.35
N GLU A 298 3.04 22.33 -11.58
CA GLU A 298 3.60 20.98 -11.48
C GLU A 298 2.60 19.98 -10.90
N ARG A 299 1.89 20.37 -9.84
CA ARG A 299 0.80 19.57 -9.24
C ARG A 299 -0.28 19.25 -10.26
N ASP A 300 -0.72 20.22 -11.06
CA ASP A 300 -1.75 19.98 -12.08
C ASP A 300 -1.23 19.10 -13.23
N ALA A 301 0.03 19.25 -13.62
CA ALA A 301 0.67 18.37 -14.60
C ALA A 301 0.77 16.93 -14.09
N LEU A 302 1.12 16.73 -12.81
CA LEU A 302 1.14 15.42 -12.17
C LEU A 302 -0.27 14.84 -12.04
N LYS A 303 -1.28 15.63 -11.68
CA LYS A 303 -2.70 15.21 -11.63
C LYS A 303 -3.17 14.66 -12.99
N LYS A 304 -2.82 15.33 -14.08
CA LYS A 304 -3.10 14.86 -15.46
C LYS A 304 -2.36 13.57 -15.82
N ARG A 305 -1.11 13.39 -15.35
CA ARG A 305 -0.37 12.14 -15.56
C ARG A 305 -0.98 10.97 -14.79
N VAL A 306 -1.42 11.21 -13.56
CA VAL A 306 -2.10 10.19 -12.72
C VAL A 306 -3.40 9.74 -13.39
N SER A 307 -4.27 10.66 -13.82
CA SER A 307 -5.53 10.29 -14.49
C SER A 307 -5.31 9.53 -15.80
N HIS A 308 -4.26 9.87 -16.56
CA HIS A 308 -3.86 9.13 -17.75
C HIS A 308 -3.38 7.70 -17.43
N LEU A 309 -2.59 7.54 -16.37
CA LEU A 309 -2.13 6.22 -15.92
C LEU A 309 -3.29 5.35 -15.40
N GLU A 310 -4.24 5.93 -14.67
CA GLU A 310 -5.46 5.23 -14.22
C GLU A 310 -6.29 4.73 -15.40
N THR A 311 -6.45 5.56 -16.44
CA THR A 311 -7.17 5.17 -17.67
C THR A 311 -6.45 4.01 -18.37
N ARG A 312 -5.11 4.05 -18.47
CA ARG A 312 -4.31 2.95 -19.03
C ARG A 312 -4.42 1.67 -18.20
N LEU A 313 -4.46 1.79 -16.88
CA LEU A 313 -4.62 0.66 -15.97
C LEU A 313 -5.98 -0.01 -16.22
N MET A 314 -7.07 0.76 -16.29
CA MET A 314 -8.40 0.22 -16.62
C MET A 314 -8.42 -0.49 -17.98
N GLN A 315 -7.77 0.08 -19.00
CA GLN A 315 -7.65 -0.55 -20.32
C GLN A 315 -6.89 -1.88 -20.26
N LEU A 316 -5.74 -1.91 -19.58
CA LEU A 316 -4.93 -3.13 -19.41
C LEU A 316 -5.66 -4.19 -18.59
N GLN A 317 -6.41 -3.80 -17.57
CA GLN A 317 -7.24 -4.72 -16.80
C GLN A 317 -8.35 -5.32 -17.68
N GLY A 318 -8.95 -4.52 -18.56
CA GLY A 318 -9.94 -4.98 -19.54
C GLY A 318 -9.35 -5.98 -20.55
N THR A 319 -8.17 -5.69 -21.11
CA THR A 319 -7.50 -6.59 -22.06
C THR A 319 -7.03 -7.88 -21.39
N LEU A 320 -6.51 -7.81 -20.16
CA LEU A 320 -6.12 -8.97 -19.38
C LEU A 320 -7.33 -9.88 -19.07
N ASN A 321 -8.44 -9.30 -18.62
CA ASN A 321 -9.66 -10.06 -18.32
C ASN A 321 -10.19 -10.78 -19.57
N LYS A 322 -10.16 -10.10 -20.73
CA LYS A 322 -10.53 -10.71 -22.01
C LYS A 322 -9.59 -11.87 -22.37
N ALA A 323 -8.28 -11.67 -22.29
CA ALA A 323 -7.29 -12.72 -22.60
C ALA A 323 -7.44 -13.94 -21.66
N VAL A 324 -7.72 -13.72 -20.38
CA VAL A 324 -7.99 -14.79 -19.42
C VAL A 324 -9.28 -15.55 -19.77
N ALA A 325 -10.35 -14.85 -20.13
CA ALA A 325 -11.60 -15.47 -20.56
C ALA A 325 -11.42 -16.30 -21.84
N ASP A 326 -10.70 -15.77 -22.83
CA ASP A 326 -10.38 -16.46 -24.08
C ASP A 326 -9.54 -17.74 -23.81
N ALA A 327 -8.51 -17.64 -22.96
CA ALA A 327 -7.69 -18.78 -22.57
C ALA A 327 -8.49 -19.85 -21.79
N GLN A 328 -9.43 -19.44 -20.94
CA GLN A 328 -10.34 -20.37 -20.25
C GLN A 328 -11.27 -21.08 -21.22
N ALA A 329 -11.79 -20.37 -22.24
CA ALA A 329 -12.62 -20.96 -23.27
C ALA A 329 -11.83 -21.98 -24.12
N GLU A 330 -10.60 -21.67 -24.50
CA GLU A 330 -9.72 -22.60 -25.20
C GLU A 330 -9.39 -23.82 -24.34
N GLN A 331 -9.10 -23.63 -23.05
CA GLN A 331 -8.85 -24.74 -22.13
C GLN A 331 -10.07 -25.66 -22.01
N ALA A 332 -11.29 -25.09 -21.95
CA ALA A 332 -12.52 -25.87 -21.91
C ALA A 332 -12.72 -26.68 -23.21
N LYS A 333 -12.46 -26.06 -24.37
CA LYS A 333 -12.53 -26.71 -25.69
C LYS A 333 -11.54 -27.87 -25.81
N LEU A 334 -10.28 -27.66 -25.42
CA LEU A 334 -9.25 -28.71 -25.44
C LEU A 334 -9.58 -29.86 -24.49
N LYS A 335 -10.10 -29.58 -23.30
CA LYS A 335 -10.56 -30.62 -22.36
C LYS A 335 -11.71 -31.45 -22.94
N GLN A 336 -12.63 -30.83 -23.67
CA GLN A 336 -13.70 -31.55 -24.35
C GLN A 336 -13.14 -32.46 -25.45
N GLN A 337 -12.25 -31.94 -26.30
CA GLN A 337 -11.59 -32.74 -27.34
C GLN A 337 -10.82 -33.94 -26.77
N LEU A 338 -10.13 -33.75 -25.65
CA LEU A 338 -9.40 -34.83 -24.97
C LEU A 338 -10.36 -35.94 -24.49
N ARG A 339 -11.49 -35.59 -23.87
CA ARG A 339 -12.51 -36.57 -23.46
C ARG A 339 -13.11 -37.32 -24.66
N GLU A 340 -13.35 -36.62 -25.77
CA GLU A 340 -13.85 -37.25 -26.99
C GLU A 340 -12.84 -38.26 -27.57
N GLN A 341 -11.54 -37.93 -27.54
CA GLN A 341 -10.47 -38.85 -27.96
C GLN A 341 -10.31 -40.03 -26.99
N GLU A 342 -10.36 -39.80 -25.68
CA GLU A 342 -10.35 -40.86 -24.67
C GLU A 342 -11.51 -41.83 -24.89
N TYR A 343 -12.72 -41.32 -25.13
CA TYR A 343 -13.89 -42.14 -25.42
C TYR A 343 -13.74 -42.96 -26.71
N ARG A 344 -13.22 -42.35 -27.79
CA ARG A 344 -12.91 -43.05 -29.04
C ARG A 344 -11.89 -44.17 -28.83
N LEU A 345 -10.81 -43.89 -28.09
CA LEU A 345 -9.79 -44.88 -27.77
C LEU A 345 -10.35 -46.04 -26.94
N GLN A 346 -11.13 -45.76 -25.90
CA GLN A 346 -11.79 -46.80 -25.10
C GLN A 346 -12.69 -47.69 -25.96
N THR A 347 -13.48 -47.09 -26.87
CA THR A 347 -14.34 -47.83 -27.79
C THR A 347 -13.52 -48.75 -28.71
N THR A 348 -12.40 -48.25 -29.24
CA THR A 348 -11.51 -49.06 -30.09
C THR A 348 -10.80 -50.18 -29.33
N LEU A 349 -10.45 -49.97 -28.06
CA LEU A 349 -9.85 -50.98 -27.20
C LEU A 349 -10.84 -52.13 -26.94
N ILE A 350 -12.09 -51.81 -26.60
CA ILE A 350 -13.14 -52.82 -26.41
C ILE A 350 -13.34 -53.63 -27.70
N ALA A 351 -13.42 -52.97 -28.85
CA ALA A 351 -13.56 -53.65 -30.14
C ALA A 351 -12.36 -54.58 -30.45
N ASN A 352 -11.13 -54.15 -30.12
CA ASN A 352 -9.95 -54.99 -30.28
C ASN A 352 -9.98 -56.21 -29.34
N GLU A 353 -10.38 -56.04 -28.08
CA GLU A 353 -10.55 -57.17 -27.14
C GLU A 353 -11.60 -58.18 -27.63
N ASP A 354 -12.72 -57.71 -28.18
CA ASP A 354 -13.76 -58.58 -28.73
C ASP A 354 -13.27 -59.32 -29.98
N LEU A 355 -12.49 -58.65 -30.84
CA LEU A 355 -11.83 -59.31 -31.98
C LEU A 355 -10.82 -60.37 -31.53
N GLU A 356 -10.02 -60.11 -30.51
CA GLU A 356 -9.10 -61.09 -29.94
C GLU A 356 -9.83 -62.33 -29.39
N ARG A 357 -10.95 -62.13 -28.70
CA ARG A 357 -11.82 -63.22 -28.23
C ARG A 357 -12.37 -64.03 -29.40
N ALA A 358 -12.90 -63.38 -30.43
CA ALA A 358 -13.43 -64.05 -31.62
C ALA A 358 -12.34 -64.84 -32.38
N VAL A 359 -11.12 -64.29 -32.51
CA VAL A 359 -9.99 -65.00 -33.11
C VAL A 359 -9.60 -66.22 -32.28
N ALA A 360 -9.59 -66.12 -30.95
CA ALA A 360 -9.31 -67.24 -30.07
C ALA A 360 -10.36 -68.35 -30.18
N GLU A 361 -11.64 -68.01 -30.30
CA GLU A 361 -12.74 -68.96 -30.54
C GLU A 361 -12.59 -69.67 -31.89
N LEU A 362 -12.37 -68.91 -32.97
CA LEU A 362 -12.13 -69.47 -34.31
C LEU A 362 -10.90 -70.40 -34.33
N GLN A 363 -9.86 -70.09 -33.56
CA GLN A 363 -8.69 -70.98 -33.43
C GLN A 363 -9.04 -72.29 -32.71
N ARG A 364 -9.87 -72.26 -31.67
CA ARG A 364 -10.35 -73.46 -30.96
C ARG A 364 -11.22 -74.30 -31.88
N GLU A 365 -12.18 -73.71 -32.57
CA GLU A 365 -13.04 -74.39 -33.55
C GLU A 365 -12.20 -75.03 -34.66
N LYS A 366 -11.22 -74.30 -35.20
CA LYS A 366 -10.28 -74.85 -36.19
C LYS A 366 -9.52 -76.06 -35.64
N GLN A 367 -9.06 -76.01 -34.39
CA GLN A 367 -8.37 -77.13 -33.75
C GLN A 367 -9.32 -78.32 -33.53
N GLU A 368 -10.56 -78.07 -33.15
CA GLU A 368 -11.59 -79.08 -32.97
C GLU A 368 -11.98 -79.75 -34.28
N LEU A 369 -12.24 -78.97 -35.33
CA LEU A 369 -12.45 -79.47 -36.69
C LEU A 369 -11.24 -80.26 -37.18
N LYS A 370 -10.03 -79.77 -36.91
CA LYS A 370 -8.80 -80.52 -37.23
C LYS A 370 -8.75 -81.84 -36.48
N ARG A 371 -9.17 -81.90 -35.21
CA ARG A 371 -9.30 -83.15 -34.44
C ARG A 371 -10.34 -84.07 -35.08
N GLN A 372 -11.54 -83.57 -35.39
CA GLN A 372 -12.62 -84.31 -36.04
C GLN A 372 -12.20 -84.89 -37.40
N LEU A 373 -11.54 -84.10 -38.24
CA LEU A 373 -11.00 -84.53 -39.54
C LEU A 373 -9.77 -85.46 -39.40
N SER A 374 -8.96 -85.29 -38.35
CA SER A 374 -7.80 -86.14 -38.08
C SER A 374 -8.18 -87.51 -37.51
N LEU A 375 -9.44 -87.67 -37.09
CA LEU A 375 -9.93 -88.94 -36.63
C LEU A 375 -9.97 -89.92 -37.79
N TRP A 376 -9.71 -91.15 -37.38
CA TRP A 376 -9.45 -92.36 -38.11
C TRP A 376 -10.12 -92.54 -39.50
N PRO A 377 -11.38 -92.13 -39.80
CA PRO A 377 -12.02 -92.39 -41.09
C PRO A 377 -11.28 -91.84 -42.31
N VAL A 378 -10.69 -90.64 -42.27
CA VAL A 378 -9.96 -90.08 -43.43
C VAL A 378 -8.65 -90.84 -43.65
N ARG A 379 -7.93 -91.17 -42.56
CA ARG A 379 -6.73 -92.01 -42.64
C ARG A 379 -7.04 -93.44 -43.03
N LEU A 380 -8.19 -93.97 -42.60
CA LEU A 380 -8.67 -95.30 -42.95
C LEU A 380 -9.10 -95.34 -44.41
N ALA A 381 -9.83 -94.35 -44.89
CA ALA A 381 -10.22 -94.20 -46.30
C ALA A 381 -8.99 -94.05 -47.21
N LEU A 382 -7.98 -93.27 -46.79
CA LEU A 382 -6.70 -93.17 -47.50
C LEU A 382 -5.89 -94.47 -47.47
N LYS A 383 -5.93 -95.25 -46.38
CA LYS A 383 -5.29 -96.57 -46.31
C LYS A 383 -6.04 -97.63 -47.13
N PHE A 384 -7.38 -97.62 -47.11
CA PHE A 384 -8.20 -98.51 -47.94
C PHE A 384 -8.07 -98.17 -49.42
N SER A 385 -8.00 -96.89 -49.80
CA SER A 385 -7.78 -96.49 -51.18
C SER A 385 -6.36 -96.82 -51.67
N SER A 386 -5.34 -96.75 -50.80
CA SER A 386 -4.00 -97.25 -51.15
C SER A 386 -3.96 -98.78 -51.27
N PHE A 387 -4.73 -99.50 -50.44
CA PHE A 387 -4.85 -100.96 -50.53
C PHE A 387 -5.60 -101.42 -51.79
N LEU A 388 -6.56 -100.62 -52.26
CA LEU A 388 -7.32 -100.85 -53.50
C LEU A 388 -6.60 -100.39 -54.79
N GLY A 389 -5.34 -99.94 -54.71
CA GLY A 389 -4.54 -99.64 -55.89
C GLY A 389 -4.94 -98.37 -56.66
N LEU A 390 -5.74 -97.49 -56.06
CA LEU A 390 -6.12 -96.20 -56.66
C LEU A 390 -4.99 -95.18 -56.45
N THR A 391 -3.92 -95.32 -57.23
CA THR A 391 -2.85 -94.31 -57.28
C THR A 391 -3.38 -93.05 -57.95
N TYR A 392 -3.62 -92.00 -57.14
CA TYR A 392 -3.99 -90.69 -57.64
C TYR A 392 -2.82 -90.09 -58.42
N SER A 393 -2.96 -89.94 -59.73
CA SER A 393 -2.01 -89.26 -60.60
C SER A 393 -1.87 -87.80 -60.15
N ARG A 394 -0.73 -87.50 -59.53
CA ARG A 394 -0.37 -86.17 -59.03
C ARG A 394 -0.14 -85.23 -60.21
N GLN A 395 -1.21 -84.60 -60.72
CA GLN A 395 -1.12 -83.60 -61.76
C GLN A 395 -0.46 -82.35 -61.16
N LYS A 396 0.80 -82.11 -61.53
CA LYS A 396 1.54 -80.88 -61.23
C LYS A 396 0.82 -79.70 -61.90
N VAL A 397 -0.06 -79.02 -61.17
CA VAL A 397 -0.51 -77.69 -61.56
C VAL A 397 0.52 -76.71 -61.01
N GLY A 398 1.32 -76.15 -61.92
CA GLY A 398 2.33 -75.14 -61.62
C GLY A 398 1.65 -73.86 -61.11
N LEU A 399 1.89 -73.54 -59.84
CA LEU A 399 1.59 -72.23 -59.29
C LEU A 399 2.58 -71.21 -59.85
N ARG A 400 2.09 -70.32 -60.72
CA ARG A 400 2.79 -69.10 -61.11
C ARG A 400 2.98 -68.21 -59.86
N PRO A 401 4.16 -67.60 -59.67
CA PRO A 401 4.35 -66.60 -58.64
C PRO A 401 3.63 -65.31 -59.05
N LEU A 402 2.68 -64.86 -58.23
CA LEU A 402 2.10 -63.52 -58.32
C LEU A 402 2.93 -62.59 -57.44
N ASN A 403 3.82 -61.84 -58.10
CA ASN A 403 4.37 -60.59 -57.61
C ASN A 403 3.23 -59.56 -57.52
N ARG A 404 2.94 -59.06 -56.32
CA ARG A 404 3.03 -57.64 -55.92
C ARG A 404 2.47 -57.41 -54.53
#